data_AF-A0A5D9CX40-F1
#
_entry.id   AF-A0A5D9CX40-F1
#
_cell.length_a   1.000
_cell.length_b   1.000
_cell.length_c   1.000
_cell.angle_alpha   90.00
_cell.angle_beta   90.00
_cell.angle_gamma   90.00
#
_symmetry.space_group_name_H-M   'P 1'
#
loop_
_entity.id
_entity.type
_entity.pdbx_description
1 polymer ?
#
loop_
_entity_poly.entity_id
_entity_poly.type
_entity_poly.pdbx_seq_one_letter_code
_entity_poly.pdbx_strand_id
1 'polypeptide(L)'
;MTHASQSTFAPIGRILADRVLPEFQRTQKLPLRISCLGTVSYAGAADADYWDRSVSLGEAASPEDAIALAALRVSRGDLGPGDDTALRFEQRLIVIQDSALGLVLAGEIRAGVILWRQPVTSNGEARRIIIEASRQRGMAFAASGRGDHASARVLRFGAALLEARLVAPLWRETAAELLRLPQAA
;
A
#
# COMPACT_ATOMS: atom_id res chain seq x y z
N MET A 1 -33.95 -4.95 45.66
CA MET A 1 -34.03 -4.36 44.30
C MET A 1 -32.80 -3.50 44.09
N THR A 2 -31.83 -3.97 43.32
CA THR A 2 -30.60 -3.24 42.99
C THR A 2 -30.84 -2.44 41.71
N HIS A 3 -30.94 -1.11 41.83
CA HIS A 3 -30.99 -0.22 40.68
C HIS A 3 -29.64 -0.25 39.96
N ALA A 4 -29.60 -0.87 38.77
CA ALA A 4 -28.49 -0.73 37.85
C ALA A 4 -28.52 0.70 37.29
N SER A 5 -27.58 1.53 37.73
CA SER A 5 -27.32 2.83 37.13
C SER A 5 -26.85 2.63 35.68
N GLN A 6 -27.74 2.86 34.72
CA GLN A 6 -27.36 3.00 33.32
C GLN A 6 -26.68 4.36 33.16
N SER A 7 -25.35 4.37 33.10
CA SER A 7 -24.63 5.60 32.75
C SER A 7 -24.79 5.85 31.24
N THR A 8 -25.70 6.73 30.87
CA THR A 8 -25.95 7.16 29.48
C THR A 8 -24.75 7.87 28.85
N PHE A 9 -23.80 8.35 29.65
CA PHE A 9 -22.63 9.09 29.19
C PHE A 9 -21.35 8.23 29.24
N ALA A 10 -20.69 8.09 28.09
CA ALA A 10 -19.35 7.51 28.05
C ALA A 10 -18.38 8.40 28.86
N PRO A 11 -17.51 7.82 29.70
CA PRO A 11 -16.50 8.58 30.43
C PRO A 11 -15.62 9.38 29.46
N ILE A 12 -15.28 10.62 29.81
CA ILE A 12 -14.50 11.50 28.92
C ILE A 12 -13.17 10.87 28.50
N GLY A 13 -12.52 10.12 29.40
CA GLY A 13 -11.29 9.37 29.09
C GLY A 13 -11.47 8.33 27.97
N ARG A 14 -12.65 7.72 27.88
CA ARG A 14 -12.98 6.76 26.82
C ARG A 14 -13.23 7.47 25.48
N ILE A 15 -13.90 8.62 25.50
CA ILE A 15 -14.09 9.45 24.29
C ILE A 15 -12.73 9.93 23.75
N LEU A 16 -11.84 10.37 24.64
CA LEU A 16 -10.50 10.81 24.26
C LEU A 16 -9.68 9.65 23.66
N ALA A 17 -9.69 8.48 24.29
CA ALA A 17 -8.95 7.31 23.84
C ALA A 17 -9.47 6.76 22.50
N ASP A 18 -10.79 6.65 22.35
CA ASP A 18 -11.39 5.95 21.21
C ASP A 18 -11.59 6.86 19.99
N ARG A 19 -11.67 8.19 20.16
CA ARG A 19 -11.99 9.13 19.06
C ARG A 19 -10.90 10.17 18.82
N VAL A 20 -10.52 10.91 19.87
CA VAL A 20 -9.68 12.11 19.71
C VAL A 20 -8.21 11.75 19.49
N LEU A 21 -7.66 10.84 20.28
CA LEU A 21 -6.24 10.47 20.17
C LEU A 21 -5.88 9.82 18.82
N PRO A 22 -6.67 8.87 18.28
CA PRO A 22 -6.37 8.27 16.98
C PRO A 22 -6.45 9.29 15.83
N GLU A 23 -7.41 10.20 15.84
CA GLU A 23 -7.49 11.30 14.87
C GLU A 23 -6.27 12.21 14.95
N PHE A 24 -5.94 12.70 16.15
CA PHE A 24 -4.78 13.56 16.35
C PHE A 24 -3.46 12.89 15.94
N GLN A 25 -3.29 11.60 16.24
CA GLN A 25 -2.13 10.83 15.81
C GLN A 25 -2.06 10.72 14.28
N ARG A 26 -3.19 10.50 13.59
CA ARG A 26 -3.25 10.45 12.12
C ARG A 26 -2.93 11.82 11.50
N THR A 27 -3.43 12.92 12.06
CA THR A 27 -3.12 14.27 11.55
C THR A 27 -1.63 14.57 11.58
N GLN A 28 -0.90 14.10 12.60
CA GLN A 28 0.56 14.23 12.67
C GLN A 28 1.33 13.39 11.62
N LYS A 29 0.65 12.45 10.96
CA LYS A 29 1.21 11.54 9.96
C LYS A 29 0.95 12.00 8.53
N LEU A 30 0.36 13.17 8.36
CA LEU A 30 0.16 13.81 7.07
C LEU A 30 1.41 14.62 6.62
N PRO A 31 1.56 14.93 5.33
CA PRO A 31 0.73 14.45 4.21
C PRO A 31 1.00 12.97 3.88
N LEU A 32 0.04 12.36 3.20
CA LEU A 32 0.22 11.03 2.63
C LEU A 32 0.98 11.14 1.31
N ARG A 33 1.93 10.23 1.09
CA ARG A 33 2.74 10.12 -0.12
C ARG A 33 2.22 8.98 -0.98
N ILE A 34 1.94 9.26 -2.24
CA ILE A 34 1.49 8.28 -3.21
C ILE A 34 2.66 7.95 -4.13
N SER A 35 2.94 6.67 -4.32
CA SER A 35 3.95 6.21 -5.27
C SER A 35 3.48 5.01 -6.08
N CYS A 36 4.03 4.86 -7.28
CA CYS A 36 3.89 3.67 -8.11
C CYS A 36 5.19 2.87 -8.08
N LEU A 37 5.13 1.64 -7.61
CA LEU A 37 6.18 0.65 -7.82
C LEU A 37 5.92 -0.02 -9.16
N GLY A 38 6.95 -0.03 -10.00
CA GLY A 38 6.93 -0.71 -11.27
C GLY A 38 8.32 -1.23 -11.65
N THR A 39 8.38 -1.85 -12.82
CA THR A 39 9.63 -2.35 -13.38
C THR A 39 10.01 -1.50 -14.59
N VAL A 40 11.25 -1.03 -14.61
CA VAL A 40 11.81 -0.25 -15.71
C VAL A 40 12.61 -1.16 -16.63
N SER A 41 12.56 -0.91 -17.93
CA SER A 41 13.45 -1.50 -18.92
C SER A 41 13.69 -0.56 -20.10
N TYR A 42 14.75 -0.84 -20.87
CA TYR A 42 14.97 -0.18 -22.16
C TYR A 42 14.20 -0.89 -23.29
N ALA A 43 13.97 -0.19 -24.40
CA ALA A 43 13.43 -0.83 -25.60
C ALA A 43 14.39 -1.95 -26.11
N GLY A 44 13.87 -3.17 -26.24
CA GLY A 44 14.65 -4.34 -26.68
C GLY A 44 15.53 -4.99 -25.59
N ALA A 45 15.35 -4.59 -24.34
CA ALA A 45 16.14 -5.08 -23.21
C ALA A 45 15.89 -6.58 -22.92
N ALA A 46 16.95 -7.30 -22.53
CA ALA A 46 16.84 -8.67 -22.05
C ALA A 46 16.30 -8.69 -20.61
N ASP A 47 15.83 -9.84 -20.13
CA ASP A 47 15.22 -9.95 -18.79
C ASP A 47 16.14 -9.50 -17.64
N ALA A 48 17.47 -9.60 -17.83
CA ALA A 48 18.48 -9.16 -16.87
C ALA A 48 18.55 -7.63 -16.72
N ASP A 49 18.10 -6.90 -17.74
CA ASP A 49 18.16 -5.44 -17.82
C ASP A 49 16.92 -4.77 -17.20
N TYR A 50 16.02 -5.55 -16.57
CA TYR A 50 14.86 -5.03 -15.88
C TYR A 50 15.20 -4.76 -14.42
N TRP A 51 14.80 -3.61 -13.89
CA TRP A 51 14.94 -3.30 -12.47
C TRP A 51 13.69 -2.64 -11.89
N ASP A 52 13.46 -2.85 -10.60
CA ASP A 52 12.31 -2.25 -9.92
C ASP A 52 12.60 -0.80 -9.54
N ARG A 53 11.59 0.08 -9.70
CA ARG A 53 11.67 1.50 -9.37
C ARG A 53 10.36 1.97 -8.76
N SER A 54 10.47 2.85 -7.76
CA SER A 54 9.33 3.61 -7.22
C SER A 54 9.33 5.01 -7.83
N VAL A 55 8.17 5.43 -8.32
CA VAL A 55 7.91 6.76 -8.90
C VAL A 55 6.92 7.50 -8.01
N SER A 56 7.25 8.72 -7.60
CA SER A 56 6.35 9.56 -6.80
C SER A 56 5.21 10.09 -7.67
N LEU A 57 3.97 9.95 -7.18
CA LEU A 57 2.76 10.44 -7.83
C LEU A 57 2.19 11.71 -7.17
N GLY A 58 2.82 12.16 -6.09
CA GLY A 58 2.42 13.35 -5.33
C GLY A 58 2.01 13.02 -3.90
N GLU A 59 1.34 13.99 -3.28
CA GLU A 59 0.93 13.95 -1.88
C GLU A 59 -0.54 14.32 -1.73
N ALA A 60 -1.16 13.86 -0.64
CA ALA A 60 -2.56 14.13 -0.32
C ALA A 60 -2.74 14.42 1.19
N ALA A 61 -3.74 15.24 1.51
CA ALA A 61 -4.05 15.63 2.89
C ALA A 61 -4.97 14.61 3.61
N SER A 62 -5.59 13.68 2.87
CA SER A 62 -6.48 12.66 3.42
C SER A 62 -6.30 11.32 2.68
N PRO A 63 -6.67 10.19 3.32
CA PRO A 63 -6.72 8.89 2.65
C PRO A 63 -7.64 8.84 1.42
N GLU A 64 -8.79 9.51 1.48
CA GLU A 64 -9.76 9.59 0.38
C GLU A 64 -9.15 10.31 -0.83
N ASP A 65 -8.53 11.48 -0.60
CA ASP A 65 -7.84 12.23 -1.64
C ASP A 65 -6.65 11.44 -2.21
N ALA A 66 -5.96 10.66 -1.37
CA ALA A 66 -4.87 9.80 -1.81
C ALA A 66 -5.35 8.68 -2.75
N ILE A 67 -6.48 8.03 -2.43
CA ILE A 67 -7.12 7.02 -3.29
C ILE A 67 -7.58 7.67 -4.61
N ALA A 68 -8.25 8.83 -4.54
CA ALA A 68 -8.74 9.54 -5.71
C ALA A 68 -7.58 9.98 -6.63
N LEU A 69 -6.51 10.55 -6.06
CA LEU A 69 -5.31 10.91 -6.80
C LEU A 69 -4.68 9.68 -7.45
N ALA A 70 -4.53 8.57 -6.73
CA ALA A 70 -3.98 7.34 -7.29
C ALA A 70 -4.82 6.80 -8.46
N ALA A 71 -6.15 6.76 -8.32
CA ALA A 71 -7.06 6.33 -9.39
C ALA A 71 -7.00 7.26 -10.61
N LEU A 72 -6.91 8.57 -10.39
CA LEU A 72 -6.73 9.55 -11.46
C LEU A 72 -5.42 9.31 -12.23
N ARG A 73 -4.33 9.05 -11.52
CA ARG A 73 -3.02 8.80 -12.15
C ARG A 73 -3.00 7.51 -12.96
N VAL A 74 -3.57 6.44 -12.40
CA VAL A 74 -3.69 5.15 -13.11
C VAL A 74 -4.57 5.29 -14.36
N SER A 75 -5.69 6.00 -14.29
CA SER A 75 -6.59 6.18 -15.45
C SER A 75 -5.98 7.05 -16.55
N ARG A 76 -5.14 8.03 -16.20
CA ARG A 76 -4.39 8.85 -17.17
C ARG A 76 -3.17 8.14 -17.76
N GLY A 77 -2.67 7.08 -17.11
CA GLY A 77 -1.46 6.37 -17.52
C GLY A 77 -0.16 7.16 -17.28
N ASP A 78 -0.20 8.23 -16.49
CA ASP A 78 0.92 9.15 -16.24
C ASP A 78 1.82 8.69 -15.08
N LEU A 79 2.18 7.40 -15.07
CA LEU A 79 2.91 6.76 -13.97
C LEU A 79 4.40 6.53 -14.26
N GLY A 80 4.88 6.93 -15.45
CA GLY A 80 6.26 6.73 -15.88
C GLY A 80 7.27 7.66 -15.19
N PRO A 81 8.58 7.34 -15.25
CA PRO A 81 9.64 8.10 -14.57
C PRO A 81 9.97 9.48 -15.19
N GLY A 82 9.05 10.09 -15.93
CA GLY A 82 9.23 11.35 -16.67
C GLY A 82 9.21 11.15 -18.20
N ASP A 83 9.70 12.15 -18.93
CA ASP A 83 9.59 12.23 -20.41
C ASP A 83 10.61 11.38 -21.18
N ASP A 84 11.40 10.55 -20.48
CA ASP A 84 12.39 9.67 -21.13
C ASP A 84 11.69 8.50 -21.84
N THR A 85 11.35 8.74 -23.10
CA THR A 85 10.70 7.78 -24.00
C THR A 85 11.51 6.51 -24.27
N ALA A 86 12.81 6.47 -23.95
CA ALA A 86 13.63 5.27 -24.10
C ALA A 86 13.35 4.22 -23.00
N LEU A 87 12.80 4.67 -21.86
CA LEU A 87 12.46 3.83 -20.72
C LEU A 87 11.00 3.41 -20.79
N ARG A 88 10.78 2.10 -20.74
CA ARG A 88 9.47 1.51 -20.49
C ARG A 88 9.30 1.34 -19.00
N PHE A 89 8.11 1.69 -18.49
CA PHE A 89 7.75 1.49 -17.10
C PHE A 89 6.49 0.62 -17.01
N GLU A 90 6.68 -0.63 -16.63
CA GLU A 90 5.59 -1.55 -16.32
C GLU A 90 5.11 -1.26 -14.89
N GLN A 91 3.93 -0.65 -14.78
CA GLN A 91 3.32 -0.27 -13.52
C GLN A 91 2.78 -1.52 -12.82
N ARG A 92 3.04 -1.68 -11.52
CA ARG A 92 2.67 -2.93 -10.82
C ARG A 92 1.85 -2.71 -9.55
N LEU A 93 2.25 -1.77 -8.71
CA LEU A 93 1.63 -1.54 -7.41
C LEU A 93 1.55 -0.04 -7.10
N ILE A 94 0.40 0.41 -6.61
CA ILE A 94 0.28 1.70 -5.93
C ILE A 94 0.54 1.51 -4.44
N VAL A 95 1.32 2.41 -3.86
CA VAL A 95 1.61 2.46 -2.43
C VAL A 95 1.30 3.85 -1.90
N ILE A 96 0.47 3.91 -0.87
CA ILE A 96 0.17 5.11 -0.10
C ILE A 96 0.84 4.96 1.27
N GLN A 97 1.75 5.88 1.58
CA GLN A 97 2.47 5.91 2.86
C GLN A 97 2.18 7.21 3.60
N ASP A 98 2.29 7.17 4.92
CA ASP A 98 2.26 8.36 5.74
C ASP A 98 3.62 9.07 5.76
N SER A 99 3.69 10.25 6.41
CA SER A 99 4.91 11.06 6.46
C SER A 99 6.09 10.36 7.17
N ALA A 100 5.80 9.35 7.99
CA ALA A 100 6.77 8.48 8.67
C ALA A 100 7.02 7.16 7.91
N LEU A 101 6.62 7.07 6.64
CA LEU A 101 6.74 5.89 5.77
C LEU A 101 5.91 4.68 6.22
N GLY A 102 4.97 4.86 7.17
CA GLY A 102 4.01 3.85 7.55
C GLY A 102 3.06 3.54 6.39
N LEU A 103 2.86 2.26 6.08
CA LEU A 103 1.93 1.87 5.02
C LEU A 103 0.49 2.22 5.41
N VAL A 104 -0.19 3.02 4.60
CA VAL A 104 -1.62 3.35 4.76
C VAL A 104 -2.46 2.39 3.93
N LEU A 105 -2.11 2.25 2.64
CA LEU A 105 -2.83 1.39 1.72
C LEU A 105 -1.92 1.01 0.55
N ALA A 106 -2.09 -0.18 -0.02
CA ALA A 106 -1.44 -0.57 -1.26
C ALA A 106 -2.32 -1.47 -2.10
N GLY A 107 -2.16 -1.39 -3.43
CA GLY A 107 -3.02 -2.07 -4.37
C GLY A 107 -2.31 -2.39 -5.67
N GLU A 108 -2.67 -3.53 -6.26
CA GLU A 108 -2.12 -3.97 -7.55
C GLU A 108 -2.78 -3.21 -8.69
N ILE A 109 -2.01 -2.76 -9.68
CA ILE A 109 -2.58 -2.19 -10.90
C ILE A 109 -2.91 -3.34 -11.85
N ARG A 110 -4.18 -3.48 -12.23
CA ARG A 110 -4.62 -4.44 -13.26
C ARG A 110 -5.62 -3.75 -14.18
N ALA A 111 -5.41 -3.85 -15.49
CA ALA A 111 -6.33 -3.32 -16.51
C ALA A 111 -6.76 -1.85 -16.26
N GLY A 112 -5.80 -1.00 -15.85
CA GLY A 112 -6.08 0.43 -15.60
C GLY A 112 -6.89 0.72 -14.32
N VAL A 113 -7.06 -0.26 -13.42
CA VAL A 113 -7.68 -0.06 -12.12
C VAL A 113 -6.77 -0.55 -10.99
N ILE A 114 -6.99 -0.01 -9.79
CA ILE A 114 -6.24 -0.41 -8.59
C ILE A 114 -7.06 -1.43 -7.81
N LEU A 115 -6.53 -2.64 -7.69
CA LEU A 115 -7.05 -3.69 -6.82
C LEU A 115 -6.41 -3.57 -5.44
N TRP A 116 -7.03 -2.77 -4.59
CA TRP A 116 -6.57 -2.55 -3.23
C TRP A 116 -6.51 -3.84 -2.39
N ARG A 117 -5.45 -3.97 -1.60
CA ARG A 117 -5.26 -5.13 -0.73
C ARG A 117 -5.90 -4.90 0.63
N GLN A 118 -6.71 -5.86 1.05
CA GLN A 118 -7.33 -5.86 2.37
C GLN A 118 -6.25 -5.93 3.47
N PRO A 119 -6.25 -4.98 4.43
CA PRO A 119 -5.33 -5.00 5.56
C PRO A 119 -5.40 -6.31 6.35
N VAL A 120 -4.29 -6.69 6.98
CA VAL A 120 -4.32 -7.76 7.98
C VAL A 120 -5.19 -7.39 9.17
N THR A 121 -5.93 -8.38 9.66
CA THR A 121 -6.88 -8.22 10.77
C THR A 121 -6.28 -8.58 12.12
N SER A 122 -5.13 -9.26 12.14
CA SER A 122 -4.50 -9.73 13.37
C SER A 122 -2.97 -9.79 13.26
N ASN A 123 -2.30 -9.76 14.42
CA ASN A 123 -0.85 -9.95 14.50
C ASN A 123 -0.41 -11.35 14.04
N GLY A 124 -1.23 -12.38 14.27
CA GLY A 124 -0.95 -13.73 13.78
C GLY A 124 -0.96 -13.81 12.26
N GLU A 125 -1.92 -13.13 11.62
CA GLU A 125 -1.94 -12.98 10.16
C GLU A 125 -0.73 -12.18 9.65
N ALA A 126 -0.40 -11.05 10.29
CA ALA A 126 0.77 -10.26 9.93
C ALA A 126 2.07 -11.08 9.96
N ARG A 127 2.26 -11.91 11.01
CA ARG A 127 3.41 -12.81 11.11
C ARG A 127 3.46 -13.82 9.96
N ARG A 128 2.33 -14.42 9.60
CA ARG A 128 2.27 -15.36 8.45
C ARG A 128 2.65 -14.67 7.15
N ILE A 129 2.15 -13.46 6.91
CA ILE A 129 2.52 -12.67 5.72
C ILE A 129 4.02 -12.39 5.69
N ILE A 130 4.63 -11.97 6.80
CA ILE A 130 6.06 -11.70 6.87
C ILE A 130 6.88 -12.95 6.55
N ILE A 131 6.49 -14.11 7.09
CA ILE A 131 7.17 -15.39 6.83
C ILE A 131 7.08 -15.73 5.34
N GLU A 132 5.88 -15.66 4.76
CA GLU A 132 5.67 -16.02 3.36
C GLU A 132 6.35 -15.05 2.38
N ALA A 133 6.27 -13.74 2.62
CA ALA A 133 6.97 -12.74 1.83
C ALA A 133 8.50 -12.91 1.92
N SER A 134 9.03 -13.21 3.10
CA SER A 134 10.46 -13.48 3.29
C SER A 134 10.89 -14.75 2.55
N ARG A 135 10.06 -15.80 2.56
CA ARG A 135 10.29 -17.02 1.78
C ARG A 135 10.36 -16.72 0.28
N GLN A 136 9.42 -15.91 -0.24
CA GLN A 136 9.42 -15.49 -1.64
C GLN A 136 10.64 -14.66 -2.00
N ARG A 137 11.09 -13.75 -1.13
CA ARG A 137 12.35 -13.00 -1.31
C ARG A 137 13.57 -13.93 -1.34
N GLY A 138 13.61 -14.95 -0.49
CA GLY A 138 14.67 -15.97 -0.51
C GLY A 138 14.70 -16.76 -1.82
N MET A 139 13.54 -17.18 -2.33
CA MET A 139 13.44 -17.84 -3.65
C MET A 139 13.84 -16.90 -4.79
N ALA A 140 13.45 -15.62 -4.71
CA ALA A 140 13.82 -14.62 -5.72
C ALA A 140 15.34 -14.41 -5.79
N PHE A 141 15.99 -14.38 -4.62
CA PHE A 141 17.44 -14.32 -4.52
C PHE A 141 18.10 -15.54 -5.14
N ALA A 142 17.62 -16.75 -4.82
CA ALA A 142 18.13 -17.99 -5.40
C ALA A 142 17.93 -18.07 -6.92
N ALA A 143 16.79 -17.59 -7.45
CA ALA A 143 16.53 -17.52 -8.89
C ALA A 143 17.49 -16.54 -9.58
N SER A 144 17.69 -15.35 -9.00
CA SER A 144 18.65 -14.37 -9.51
C SER A 144 20.08 -14.93 -9.55
N GLY A 145 20.49 -15.68 -8.51
CA GLY A 145 21.80 -16.31 -8.45
C GLY A 145 22.04 -17.37 -9.53
N ARG A 146 20.98 -17.89 -10.17
CA ARG A 146 21.05 -18.80 -11.32
C ARG A 146 20.85 -18.10 -12.67
N GLY A 147 20.75 -16.77 -12.70
CA GLY A 147 20.47 -15.98 -13.90
C GLY A 147 18.99 -15.96 -14.34
N ASP A 148 18.08 -16.53 -13.54
CA ASP A 148 16.64 -16.51 -13.83
C ASP A 148 16.00 -15.21 -13.27
N HIS A 149 16.26 -14.11 -13.96
CA HIS A 149 15.81 -12.77 -13.58
C HIS A 149 14.28 -12.61 -13.69
N ALA A 150 13.65 -13.29 -14.65
CA ALA A 150 12.21 -13.28 -14.83
C ALA A 150 11.49 -13.89 -13.63
N SER A 151 11.86 -15.12 -13.23
CA SER A 151 11.28 -15.74 -12.03
C SER A 151 11.58 -14.94 -10.77
N ALA A 152 12.79 -14.41 -10.64
CA ALA A 152 13.14 -13.56 -9.51
C ALA A 152 12.23 -12.32 -9.40
N ARG A 153 11.92 -11.66 -10.52
CA ARG A 153 11.04 -10.50 -10.58
C ARG A 153 9.59 -10.84 -10.23
N VAL A 154 9.09 -11.99 -10.69
CA VAL A 154 7.75 -12.48 -10.30
C VAL A 154 7.69 -12.74 -8.79
N LEU A 155 8.72 -13.36 -8.22
CA LEU A 155 8.80 -13.68 -6.79
C LEU A 155 8.93 -12.42 -5.92
N ARG A 156 9.74 -11.42 -6.32
CA ARG A 156 9.83 -10.13 -5.62
C ARG A 156 8.48 -9.42 -5.59
N PHE A 157 7.77 -9.42 -6.71
CA PHE A 157 6.46 -8.81 -6.78
C PHE A 157 5.41 -9.54 -5.97
N GLY A 158 5.42 -10.89 -5.98
CA GLY A 158 4.58 -11.68 -5.07
C GLY A 158 4.79 -11.27 -3.60
N ALA A 159 6.06 -11.07 -3.20
CA ALA A 159 6.38 -10.66 -1.84
C ALA A 159 5.82 -9.25 -1.54
N ALA A 160 5.99 -8.30 -2.47
CA ALA A 160 5.44 -6.96 -2.35
C ALA A 160 3.91 -6.96 -2.27
N LEU A 161 3.22 -7.83 -3.02
CA LEU A 161 1.76 -7.99 -2.95
C LEU A 161 1.28 -8.55 -1.61
N LEU A 162 2.06 -9.43 -0.98
CA LEU A 162 1.78 -9.91 0.36
C LEU A 162 2.00 -8.80 1.40
N GLU A 163 3.12 -8.08 1.30
CA GLU A 163 3.49 -6.99 2.19
C GLU A 163 2.56 -5.77 2.07
N ALA A 164 1.90 -5.58 0.92
CA ALA A 164 0.87 -4.57 0.70
C ALA A 164 -0.33 -4.69 1.67
N ARG A 165 -0.49 -5.83 2.35
CA ARG A 165 -1.51 -6.05 3.39
C ARG A 165 -1.06 -5.60 4.78
N LEU A 166 0.23 -5.35 4.99
CA LEU A 166 0.83 -4.99 6.27
C LEU A 166 0.66 -3.49 6.60
N VAL A 167 -0.58 -3.01 6.47
CA VAL A 167 -0.94 -1.63 6.83
C VAL A 167 -0.53 -1.36 8.29
N ALA A 168 0.08 -0.20 8.50
CA ALA A 168 0.57 0.22 9.81
C ALA A 168 -0.61 0.27 10.80
N PRO A 169 -0.43 -0.16 12.06
CA PRO A 169 -1.54 -0.34 13.02
C PRO A 169 -2.49 0.86 13.12
N LEU A 170 -1.95 2.09 13.11
CA LEU A 170 -2.71 3.33 13.17
C LEU A 170 -3.71 3.50 12.01
N TRP A 171 -3.43 2.92 10.85
CA TRP A 171 -4.21 3.10 9.62
C TRP A 171 -5.13 1.92 9.29
N ARG A 172 -5.04 0.79 10.00
CA ARG A 172 -5.75 -0.45 9.63
C ARG A 172 -7.26 -0.29 9.61
N GLU A 173 -7.81 0.37 10.62
CA GLU A 173 -9.26 0.60 10.71
C GLU A 173 -9.73 1.50 9.58
N THR A 174 -9.07 2.64 9.38
CA THR A 174 -9.36 3.57 8.28
C THR A 174 -9.24 2.91 6.91
N ALA A 175 -8.18 2.15 6.68
CA ALA A 175 -7.99 1.40 5.43
C ALA A 175 -9.12 0.38 5.23
N ALA A 176 -9.50 -0.38 6.27
CA ALA A 176 -10.60 -1.33 6.17
C ALA A 176 -11.95 -0.65 5.89
N GLU A 177 -12.20 0.53 6.47
CA GLU A 177 -13.40 1.33 6.21
C GLU A 177 -13.44 1.86 4.77
N LEU A 178 -12.34 2.44 4.29
CA LEU A 178 -12.22 2.94 2.91
C LEU A 178 -12.49 1.85 1.87
N LEU A 179 -12.05 0.61 2.15
CA LEU A 179 -12.27 -0.52 1.25
C LEU A 179 -13.65 -1.17 1.37
N ARG A 180 -14.46 -0.80 2.37
CA ARG A 180 -15.86 -1.23 2.49
C ARG A 180 -16.80 -0.30 1.74
N LEU A 181 -16.45 0.98 1.61
CA LEU A 181 -17.26 1.96 0.90
C LEU A 181 -17.22 1.67 -0.61
N PRO A 182 -18.36 1.76 -1.32
CA PRO A 182 -18.32 1.78 -2.78
C PRO A 182 -17.47 2.97 -3.20
N GLN A 183 -16.38 2.71 -3.92
CA GLN A 183 -15.59 3.78 -4.52
C GLN A 183 -16.49 4.49 -5.51
N ALA A 184 -16.85 5.75 -5.24
CA ALA A 184 -17.61 6.57 -6.17
C ALA A 184 -16.80 6.68 -7.46
N ALA A 185 -17.37 6.14 -8.54
CA ALA A 185 -16.78 6.11 -9.88
C ALA A 185 -16.79 7.50 -10.54
#